data_AF-A0A914PT39-F1
#
_entry.id   AF-A0A914PT39-F1
#
_cell.length_a   1.000
_cell.length_b   1.000
_cell.length_c   1.000
_cell.angle_alpha   90.00
_cell.angle_beta   90.00
_cell.angle_gamma   90.00
#
_symmetry.space_group_name_H-M   'P 1'
#
loop_
_entity.id
_entity.type
_entity.pdbx_description
1 polymer ?
#
loop_
_entity_poly.entity_id
_entity_poly.type
_entity_poly.pdbx_seq_one_letter_code
_entity_poly.pdbx_strand_id
1 'polypeptide(L)'
;MIAYILKNDLSKQQLDQYHYECPFVHLRHFNVSKYPKFVQNLNEYRWKPIIVSEVLEEVESVFYFDSSIIFLNQDGESIKDVFEKMDTEFSKCGIRQFGRVGHTIFAATHPKMIELFNISSQIVKQNFMYSANSFVVTPKASKIIRKWTECALEKECMAPEGSELYCMLPILWEGKYANCHRFDHSALALLTLQCSLDTKDFFQPSYLLDTKRIEYPPFITREMVFILLIFVGIYFMYLLYSKRNVSPFEFIESSKGPSKSSTPRGVPP
;
A
#
# COMPACT_ATOMS: atom_id res chain seq x y z
N MET A 1 12.79 11.00 15.10
CA MET A 1 11.90 10.12 14.30
C MET A 1 12.76 9.32 13.34
N ILE A 2 12.47 8.03 13.11
CA ILE A 2 13.20 7.19 12.15
C ILE A 2 12.25 6.85 11.01
N ALA A 3 12.70 7.02 9.76
CA ALA A 3 11.93 6.65 8.58
C ALA A 3 12.72 5.65 7.74
N TYR A 4 12.09 4.51 7.44
CA TYR A 4 12.70 3.44 6.65
C TYR A 4 12.29 3.51 5.19
N ILE A 5 13.29 3.43 4.32
CA ILE A 5 13.17 3.33 2.87
C ILE A 5 13.25 1.84 2.50
N LEU A 6 12.13 1.27 2.06
CA LEU A 6 12.03 -0.16 1.73
C LEU A 6 12.55 -0.51 0.33
N LYS A 7 12.53 0.46 -0.58
CA LYS A 7 13.04 0.35 -1.94
C LYS A 7 13.78 1.63 -2.32
N ASN A 8 14.75 1.51 -3.21
CA ASN A 8 15.47 2.66 -3.78
C ASN A 8 14.63 3.41 -4.84
N ASP A 9 13.35 3.61 -4.55
CA ASP A 9 12.39 4.25 -5.46
C ASP A 9 12.41 5.78 -5.33
N LEU A 10 13.13 6.30 -4.31
CA LEU A 10 13.35 7.73 -4.12
C LEU A 10 14.66 8.16 -4.81
N SER A 11 14.57 9.15 -5.68
CA SER A 11 15.73 9.79 -6.29
C SER A 11 16.56 10.54 -5.24
N LYS A 12 17.86 10.74 -5.53
CA LYS A 12 18.73 11.55 -4.68
C LYS A 12 18.14 12.94 -4.39
N GLN A 13 17.56 13.58 -5.41
CA GLN A 13 16.91 14.89 -5.25
C GLN A 13 15.74 14.84 -4.27
N GLN A 14 14.91 13.80 -4.31
CA GLN A 14 13.80 13.64 -3.35
C GLN A 14 14.34 13.41 -1.93
N LEU A 15 15.39 12.61 -1.77
CA LEU A 15 16.02 12.37 -0.47
C LEU A 15 16.64 13.65 0.10
N ASP A 16 17.33 14.43 -0.72
CA ASP A 16 17.91 15.72 -0.35
C ASP A 16 16.80 16.70 0.09
N GLN A 17 15.68 16.74 -0.64
CA GLN A 17 14.51 17.54 -0.27
C GLN A 17 13.91 17.11 1.07
N TYR A 18 13.70 15.81 1.28
CA TYR A 18 13.19 15.28 2.54
C TYR A 18 14.11 15.63 3.72
N HIS A 19 15.42 15.53 3.53
CA HIS A 19 16.38 15.87 4.56
C HIS A 19 16.35 17.37 4.90
N TYR A 20 16.14 18.22 3.91
CA TYR A 20 15.99 19.67 4.10
C TYR A 20 14.68 20.03 4.83
N GLU A 21 13.55 19.45 4.41
CA GLU A 21 12.22 19.75 5.00
C GLU A 21 12.05 19.14 6.40
N CYS A 22 12.65 17.98 6.66
CA CYS A 22 12.50 17.21 7.89
C CYS A 22 13.87 16.85 8.51
N PRO A 23 14.67 17.83 8.97
CA PRO A 23 16.04 17.61 9.42
C PRO A 23 16.15 16.73 10.69
N PHE A 24 15.04 16.54 11.42
CA PHE A 24 14.95 15.70 12.61
C PHE A 24 14.56 14.23 12.31
N VAL A 25 14.37 13.88 11.03
CA VAL A 25 14.06 12.53 10.59
C VAL A 25 15.34 11.82 10.16
N HIS A 26 15.64 10.70 10.82
CA HIS A 26 16.75 9.83 10.44
C HIS A 26 16.28 8.84 9.37
N LEU A 27 16.70 9.07 8.13
CA LEU A 27 16.43 8.17 7.01
C LEU A 27 17.33 6.94 7.08
N ARG A 28 16.74 5.75 6.95
CA ARG A 28 17.46 4.46 6.92
C ARG A 28 16.99 3.61 5.76
N HIS A 29 17.90 2.89 5.13
CA HIS A 29 17.54 1.90 4.11
C HIS A 29 17.35 0.53 4.76
N PHE A 30 16.21 -0.11 4.49
CA PHE A 30 16.01 -1.49 4.89
C PHE A 30 16.77 -2.41 3.93
N ASN A 31 17.88 -2.99 4.40
CA ASN A 31 18.70 -3.87 3.57
C ASN A 31 18.09 -5.28 3.49
N VAL A 32 17.09 -5.42 2.61
CA VAL A 32 16.36 -6.67 2.41
C VAL A 32 17.24 -7.82 1.87
N SER A 33 18.40 -7.51 1.29
CA SER A 33 19.30 -8.54 0.75
C SER A 33 19.99 -9.36 1.84
N LYS A 34 19.95 -8.93 3.11
CA LYS A 34 20.43 -9.70 4.26
C LYS A 34 19.50 -10.86 4.65
N TYR A 35 18.28 -10.87 4.13
CA TYR A 35 17.23 -11.80 4.52
C TYR A 35 16.93 -12.83 3.43
N PRO A 36 16.31 -13.98 3.78
CA PRO A 36 15.90 -14.97 2.81
C PRO A 36 15.09 -14.38 1.65
N LYS A 37 15.19 -14.99 0.46
CA LYS A 37 14.58 -14.46 -0.77
C LYS A 37 13.08 -14.14 -0.64
N PHE A 38 12.33 -14.91 0.14
CA PHE A 38 10.90 -14.67 0.36
C PHE A 38 10.60 -13.39 1.15
N VAL A 39 11.53 -12.88 1.98
CA VAL A 39 11.40 -11.60 2.69
C VAL A 39 11.41 -10.41 1.72
N GLN A 40 11.99 -10.59 0.53
CA GLN A 40 12.03 -9.55 -0.51
C GLN A 40 10.65 -9.26 -1.12
N ASN A 41 9.65 -10.13 -0.92
CA ASN A 41 8.29 -9.86 -1.35
C ASN A 41 7.61 -8.86 -0.39
N LEU A 42 7.66 -7.58 -0.74
CA LEU A 42 7.09 -6.52 0.11
C LEU A 42 5.56 -6.60 0.26
N ASN A 43 4.86 -7.32 -0.62
CA ASN A 43 3.42 -7.54 -0.52
C ASN A 43 3.03 -8.50 0.61
N GLU A 44 4.00 -9.21 1.20
CA GLU A 44 3.83 -10.05 2.38
C GLU A 44 4.15 -9.30 3.68
N TYR A 45 4.55 -8.02 3.60
CA TYR A 45 4.78 -7.12 4.73
C TYR A 45 5.75 -7.62 5.82
N ARG A 46 6.56 -8.63 5.52
CA ARG A 46 7.56 -9.25 6.43
C ARG A 46 8.58 -8.25 6.98
N TRP A 47 8.88 -7.20 6.22
CA TRP A 47 9.81 -6.15 6.61
C TRP A 47 9.37 -5.40 7.87
N LYS A 48 8.06 -5.30 8.14
CA LYS A 48 7.52 -4.48 9.24
C LYS A 48 7.92 -5.02 10.62
N PRO A 49 7.62 -6.29 10.98
CA PRO A 49 8.09 -6.85 12.25
C PRO A 49 9.61 -6.80 12.40
N ILE A 50 10.36 -7.06 11.32
CA ILE A 50 11.82 -7.04 11.32
C ILE A 50 12.33 -5.64 11.69
N ILE A 51 11.85 -4.60 11.01
CA ILE A 51 12.24 -3.21 11.29
C ILE A 51 11.85 -2.80 12.72
N VAL A 52 10.66 -3.17 13.18
CA VAL A 52 10.24 -2.87 14.56
C VAL A 52 11.17 -3.54 15.57
N SER A 53 11.57 -4.79 15.32
CA SER A 53 12.54 -5.50 16.16
C SER A 53 13.91 -4.82 16.15
N GLU A 54 14.44 -4.45 14.98
CA GLU A 54 15.73 -3.75 14.85
C GLU A 54 15.71 -2.41 15.62
N VAL A 55 14.63 -1.63 15.50
CA VAL A 55 14.51 -0.35 16.21
C VAL A 55 14.43 -0.54 17.72
N LEU A 56 13.75 -1.59 18.20
CA LEU A 56 13.65 -1.90 19.63
C LEU A 56 14.97 -2.38 20.26
N GLU A 57 16.01 -2.63 19.47
CA GLU A 57 17.37 -2.83 20.00
C GLU A 57 18.03 -1.49 20.40
N GLU A 58 17.54 -0.37 19.87
CA GLU A 58 18.09 0.98 20.11
C GLU A 58 17.24 1.82 21.07
N VAL A 59 15.94 1.53 21.18
CA VAL A 59 14.99 2.30 21.98
C VAL A 59 14.05 1.40 22.77
N GLU A 60 13.52 1.89 23.89
CA GLU A 60 12.65 1.10 24.77
C GLU A 60 11.23 0.90 24.21
N SER A 61 10.72 1.90 23.50
CA SER A 61 9.35 1.89 22.99
C SER A 61 9.27 2.49 21.60
N VAL A 62 8.33 2.01 20.79
CA VAL A 62 8.16 2.41 19.39
C VAL A 62 6.71 2.83 19.15
N PHE A 63 6.53 4.01 18.55
CA PHE A 63 5.32 4.36 17.84
C PHE A 63 5.58 4.11 16.34
N TYR A 64 4.95 3.08 15.80
CA TYR A 64 4.98 2.76 14.38
C TYR A 64 3.78 3.35 13.64
N PHE A 65 3.98 3.82 12.41
CA PHE A 65 2.91 4.16 11.48
C PHE A 65 3.37 4.03 10.01
N ASP A 66 2.46 3.59 9.15
CA ASP A 66 2.65 3.55 7.69
C ASP A 66 2.72 4.97 7.11
N SER A 67 3.32 5.13 5.93
CA SER A 67 3.40 6.42 5.22
C SER A 67 2.04 7.00 4.79
N SER A 68 0.95 6.22 4.88
CA SER A 68 -0.43 6.67 4.61
C SER A 68 -1.11 7.29 5.83
N ILE A 69 -0.50 7.24 7.00
CA ILE A 69 -1.08 7.75 8.25
C ILE A 69 -0.87 9.26 8.33
N ILE A 70 -1.92 9.97 8.73
CA ILE A 70 -1.90 11.42 9.01
C ILE A 70 -2.18 11.62 10.48
N PHE A 71 -1.43 12.51 11.11
CA PHE A 71 -1.69 12.95 12.48
C PHE A 71 -2.79 14.00 12.47
N LEU A 72 -3.87 13.70 13.18
CA LEU A 72 -4.93 14.64 13.47
C LEU A 72 -4.60 15.30 14.81
N ASN A 73 -4.55 16.63 14.84
CA ASN A 73 -4.50 17.36 16.11
C ASN A 73 -5.92 17.55 16.66
N GLN A 74 -6.69 16.46 16.73
CA GLN A 74 -8.05 16.47 17.27
C GLN A 74 -8.00 16.18 18.76
N ASP A 75 -8.83 16.90 19.53
CA ASP A 75 -9.04 16.71 20.97
C ASP A 75 -7.82 16.95 21.88
N GLY A 76 -6.69 17.41 21.34
CA GLY A 76 -5.49 17.79 22.11
C GLY A 76 -4.69 16.63 22.69
N GLU A 77 -4.99 15.37 22.32
CA GLU A 77 -4.20 14.20 22.72
C GLU A 77 -2.84 14.22 22.00
N SER A 78 -1.77 14.14 22.78
CA SER A 78 -0.40 14.05 22.28
C SER A 78 0.10 12.60 22.24
N ILE A 79 1.17 12.35 21.46
CA ILE A 79 1.89 11.07 21.49
C ILE A 79 2.34 10.72 22.92
N LYS A 80 2.73 11.72 23.71
CA LYS A 80 3.15 11.54 25.09
C LYS A 80 2.01 10.97 25.94
N ASP A 81 0.79 11.50 25.78
CA ASP A 81 -0.39 11.01 26.51
C ASP A 81 -0.68 9.54 26.17
N VAL A 82 -0.45 9.11 24.92
CA VAL A 82 -0.59 7.70 24.53
C VAL A 82 0.39 6.82 25.30
N PHE A 83 1.66 7.21 25.40
CA PHE A 83 2.67 6.44 26.15
C PHE A 83 2.38 6.42 27.66
N GLU A 84 2.00 7.55 28.26
CA GLU A 84 1.65 7.62 29.69
C GLU A 84 0.45 6.72 30.04
N LYS A 85 -0.55 6.64 29.15
CA LYS A 85 -1.69 5.70 29.28
C LYS A 85 -1.27 4.23 29.15
N MET A 86 -0.20 3.94 28.42
CA MET A 86 0.29 2.56 28.26
C MET A 86 1.09 2.07 29.47
N ASP A 87 1.76 2.97 30.20
CA ASP A 87 2.55 2.63 31.37
C ASP A 87 1.68 2.28 32.59
N THR A 88 0.48 2.86 32.67
CA THR A 88 -0.48 2.63 33.76
C THR A 88 -1.33 1.38 33.50
N GLU A 89 -0.84 0.18 33.90
CA GLU A 89 -1.55 -1.12 34.10
C GLU A 89 -2.54 -1.69 33.04
N PHE A 90 -3.03 -0.91 32.08
CA PHE A 90 -4.01 -1.29 31.08
C PHE A 90 -3.39 -1.98 29.85
N SER A 91 -2.06 -1.97 29.70
CA SER A 91 -1.39 -2.62 28.56
C SER A 91 -1.01 -4.06 28.91
N LYS A 92 -1.99 -4.98 28.82
CA LYS A 92 -1.82 -6.42 29.12
C LYS A 92 -0.57 -7.05 28.49
N CYS A 93 -0.16 -6.55 27.31
CA CYS A 93 0.92 -7.12 26.51
C CYS A 93 1.84 -6.06 25.89
N GLY A 94 1.82 -4.83 26.38
CA GLY A 94 2.68 -3.76 25.89
C GLY A 94 2.38 -3.26 24.48
N ILE A 95 1.24 -3.59 23.87
CA ILE A 95 0.89 -3.18 22.50
C ILE A 95 -0.50 -2.56 22.40
N ARG A 96 -0.61 -1.49 21.60
CA ARG A 96 -1.87 -0.80 21.28
C ARG A 96 -1.93 -0.50 19.80
N GLN A 97 -3.05 -0.84 19.15
CA GLN A 97 -3.28 -0.69 17.72
C GLN A 97 -4.34 0.39 17.45
N PHE A 98 -4.06 1.30 16.53
CA PHE A 98 -5.01 2.33 16.12
C PHE A 98 -5.79 1.88 14.89
N GLY A 99 -7.10 2.10 14.90
CA GLY A 99 -7.96 1.87 13.74
C GLY A 99 -8.49 0.43 13.61
N ARG A 100 -9.70 0.33 13.05
CA ARG A 100 -10.43 -0.93 12.80
C ARG A 100 -10.43 -1.24 11.30
N VAL A 101 -10.22 -2.50 10.93
CA VAL A 101 -10.17 -2.91 9.51
C VAL A 101 -11.55 -3.32 8.96
N GLY A 102 -12.53 -3.53 9.84
CA GLY A 102 -13.93 -3.78 9.46
C GLY A 102 -14.30 -5.24 9.18
N HIS A 103 -13.42 -6.19 9.51
CA HIS A 103 -13.69 -7.62 9.37
C HIS A 103 -13.07 -8.42 10.53
N THR A 104 -13.47 -9.69 10.66
CA THR A 104 -12.92 -10.60 11.69
C THR A 104 -11.50 -11.04 11.35
N ILE A 105 -10.78 -11.58 12.35
CA ILE A 105 -9.47 -12.20 12.11
C ILE A 105 -9.63 -13.39 11.16
N PHE A 106 -10.65 -14.22 11.38
CA PHE A 106 -10.94 -15.40 10.55
C PHE A 106 -11.16 -15.05 9.07
N ALA A 107 -11.84 -13.94 8.78
CA ALA A 107 -12.19 -13.58 7.39
C ALA A 107 -10.96 -13.37 6.50
N ALA A 108 -9.86 -12.87 7.05
CA ALA A 108 -8.69 -12.44 6.29
C ALA A 108 -7.37 -13.09 6.75
N THR A 109 -7.45 -14.23 7.42
CA THR A 109 -6.29 -15.00 7.89
C THR A 109 -6.30 -16.39 7.28
N HIS A 110 -5.20 -16.77 6.63
CA HIS A 110 -5.08 -18.08 6.00
C HIS A 110 -5.24 -19.20 7.05
N PRO A 111 -6.04 -20.25 6.79
CA PRO A 111 -6.32 -21.32 7.76
C PRO A 111 -5.07 -21.99 8.34
N LYS A 112 -4.05 -22.24 7.50
CA LYS A 112 -2.77 -22.80 7.94
C LYS A 112 -2.06 -21.93 9.00
N MET A 113 -2.17 -20.60 8.94
CA MET A 113 -1.59 -19.73 9.98
C MET A 113 -2.38 -19.88 11.30
N ILE A 114 -3.71 -19.97 11.24
CA ILE A 114 -4.54 -20.19 12.44
C ILE A 114 -4.15 -21.51 13.12
N GLU A 115 -3.94 -22.56 12.33
CA GLU A 115 -3.47 -23.87 12.79
C GLU A 115 -2.07 -23.78 13.42
N LEU A 116 -1.12 -23.14 12.75
CA LEU A 116 0.25 -22.95 13.26
C LEU A 116 0.30 -22.22 14.60
N PHE A 117 -0.57 -21.22 14.80
CA PHE A 117 -0.66 -20.47 16.06
C PHE A 117 -1.47 -21.18 17.15
N ASN A 118 -2.11 -22.31 16.82
CA ASN A 118 -2.91 -23.14 17.71
C ASN A 118 -3.99 -22.34 18.47
N ILE A 119 -4.72 -21.47 17.76
CA ILE A 119 -5.83 -20.68 18.32
C ILE A 119 -7.15 -21.28 17.85
N SER A 120 -8.11 -21.40 18.79
CA SER A 120 -9.44 -21.90 18.46
C SER A 120 -10.09 -21.08 17.33
N SER A 121 -10.62 -21.79 16.33
CA SER A 121 -11.35 -21.20 15.21
C SER A 121 -12.55 -20.36 15.68
N GLN A 122 -13.13 -20.66 16.84
CA GLN A 122 -14.22 -19.89 17.42
C GLN A 122 -13.75 -18.50 17.88
N ILE A 123 -12.57 -18.44 18.52
CA ILE A 123 -12.01 -17.19 19.06
C ILE A 123 -11.68 -16.22 17.92
N VAL A 124 -11.03 -16.72 16.86
CA VAL A 124 -10.67 -15.90 15.69
C VAL A 124 -11.89 -15.45 14.87
N LYS A 125 -13.01 -16.18 14.92
CA LYS A 125 -14.28 -15.78 14.29
C LYS A 125 -15.01 -14.70 15.08
N GLN A 126 -14.86 -14.69 16.40
CA GLN A 126 -15.54 -13.73 17.28
C GLN A 126 -14.78 -12.40 17.45
N ASN A 127 -13.50 -12.38 17.09
CA ASN A 127 -12.63 -11.21 17.25
C ASN A 127 -12.40 -10.45 15.93
N PHE A 128 -12.42 -9.12 16.02
CA PHE A 128 -12.15 -8.23 14.89
C PHE A 128 -10.65 -8.03 14.70
N MET A 129 -10.24 -7.87 13.45
CA MET A 129 -8.86 -7.48 13.13
C MET A 129 -8.70 -5.97 13.31
N TYR A 130 -7.71 -5.59 14.13
CA TYR A 130 -7.24 -4.20 14.26
C TYR A 130 -6.08 -3.95 13.31
N SER A 131 -5.91 -2.68 12.92
CA SER A 131 -4.89 -2.31 11.96
C SER A 131 -3.48 -2.48 12.53
N ALA A 132 -2.55 -3.06 11.76
CA ALA A 132 -1.11 -2.95 11.99
C ALA A 132 -0.44 -1.85 11.13
N ASN A 133 -1.22 -0.88 10.64
CA ASN A 133 -0.67 0.30 9.94
C ASN A 133 -0.26 1.40 10.91
N SER A 134 -0.66 1.32 12.17
CA SER A 134 -0.27 2.25 13.22
C SER A 134 -0.47 1.61 14.59
N PHE A 135 0.58 1.60 15.40
CA PHE A 135 0.55 1.00 16.74
C PHE A 135 1.67 1.55 17.61
N VAL A 136 1.49 1.41 18.92
CA VAL A 136 2.52 1.64 19.91
C VAL A 136 2.90 0.32 20.57
N VAL A 137 4.20 0.14 20.79
CA VAL A 137 4.77 -0.99 21.55
C VAL A 137 5.72 -0.50 22.62
N THR A 138 5.68 -1.14 23.78
CA THR A 138 6.57 -0.90 24.94
C THR A 138 7.38 -2.17 25.24
N PRO A 139 8.34 -2.15 26.20
CA PRO A 139 9.15 -3.34 26.51
C PRO A 139 8.33 -4.60 26.87
N LYS A 140 7.11 -4.39 27.41
CA LYS A 140 6.16 -5.48 27.71
C LYS A 140 5.73 -6.29 26.47
N ALA A 141 5.84 -5.72 25.26
CA ALA A 141 5.53 -6.38 23.99
C ALA A 141 6.68 -7.22 23.41
N SER A 142 7.83 -7.29 24.08
CA SER A 142 9.02 -8.01 23.60
C SER A 142 8.73 -9.43 23.11
N LYS A 143 7.91 -10.21 23.85
CA LYS A 143 7.50 -11.56 23.45
C LYS A 143 6.66 -11.57 22.17
N ILE A 144 5.75 -10.61 21.99
CA ILE A 144 4.93 -10.47 20.78
C ILE A 144 5.83 -10.11 19.61
N ILE A 145 6.68 -9.09 19.75
CA ILE A 145 7.59 -8.63 18.69
C ILE A 145 8.55 -9.73 18.26
N ARG A 146 9.13 -10.46 19.22
CA ARG A 146 10.03 -11.57 18.91
C ARG A 146 9.34 -12.63 18.05
N LYS A 147 8.16 -13.10 18.47
CA LYS A 147 7.40 -14.10 17.70
C LYS A 147 6.90 -13.57 16.36
N TRP A 148 6.57 -12.28 16.28
CA TRP A 148 6.15 -11.65 15.02
C TRP A 148 7.31 -11.62 14.01
N THR A 149 8.52 -11.34 14.50
CA THR A 149 9.75 -11.36 13.73
C THR A 149 10.15 -12.78 13.33
N GLU A 150 10.09 -13.74 14.25
CA GLU A 150 10.27 -15.17 13.96
C GLU A 150 9.32 -15.62 12.83
N CYS A 151 8.04 -15.25 12.91
CA CYS A 151 7.06 -15.57 11.87
C CYS A 151 7.39 -14.90 10.53
N ALA A 152 7.90 -13.67 10.53
CA ALA A 152 8.28 -12.96 9.32
C ALA A 152 9.48 -13.61 8.60
N LEU A 153 10.37 -14.22 9.38
CA LEU A 153 11.54 -14.96 8.89
C LEU A 153 11.23 -16.42 8.56
N GLU A 154 10.02 -16.91 8.84
CA GLU A 154 9.56 -18.24 8.47
C GLU A 154 8.58 -18.16 7.29
N LYS A 155 8.88 -18.87 6.20
CA LYS A 155 8.14 -18.72 4.94
C LYS A 155 6.68 -19.09 5.14
N GLU A 156 6.43 -20.29 5.66
CA GLU A 156 5.08 -20.84 5.83
C GLU A 156 4.33 -20.23 7.01
N CYS A 157 5.02 -19.53 7.92
CA CYS A 157 4.34 -18.80 8.99
C CYS A 157 3.64 -17.56 8.45
N MET A 158 4.37 -16.63 7.85
CA MET A 158 3.80 -15.34 7.42
C MET A 158 2.99 -15.44 6.13
N ALA A 159 3.36 -16.32 5.21
CA ALA A 159 2.66 -16.50 3.93
C ALA A 159 2.57 -17.99 3.57
N PRO A 160 1.71 -18.75 4.27
CA PRO A 160 1.48 -20.14 3.91
C PRO A 160 1.13 -20.28 2.42
N GLU A 161 1.53 -21.39 1.80
CA GLU A 161 1.17 -21.68 0.41
C GLU A 161 -0.36 -21.56 0.19
N GLY A 162 -0.75 -20.78 -0.83
CA GLY A 162 -2.14 -20.41 -1.12
C GLY A 162 -2.56 -19.03 -0.62
N SER A 163 -1.66 -18.27 0.00
CA SER A 163 -1.94 -16.92 0.48
C SER A 163 -2.16 -15.92 -0.65
N GLU A 164 -3.30 -15.23 -0.60
CA GLU A 164 -3.71 -14.20 -1.56
C GLU A 164 -3.93 -12.86 -0.87
N LEU A 165 -3.38 -11.76 -1.40
CA LEU A 165 -3.52 -10.45 -0.75
C LEU A 165 -4.95 -9.89 -0.85
N TYR A 166 -5.64 -10.15 -1.95
CA TYR A 166 -6.92 -9.54 -2.26
C TYR A 166 -8.09 -10.36 -1.75
N CYS A 167 -8.97 -9.72 -0.97
CA CYS A 167 -10.16 -10.35 -0.40
C CYS A 167 -11.38 -10.26 -1.31
N MET A 168 -12.18 -11.32 -1.32
CA MET A 168 -13.50 -11.28 -1.93
C MET A 168 -14.48 -10.47 -1.06
N LEU A 169 -14.84 -9.29 -1.55
CA LEU A 169 -15.61 -8.27 -0.81
C LEU A 169 -16.99 -8.70 -0.27
N PRO A 170 -17.77 -9.62 -0.89
CA PRO A 170 -19.04 -10.06 -0.29
C PRO A 170 -18.82 -10.87 1.00
N ILE A 171 -17.72 -11.61 1.09
CA ILE A 171 -17.49 -12.64 2.12
C ILE A 171 -16.99 -12.03 3.44
N LEU A 172 -16.36 -10.85 3.38
CA LEU A 172 -15.81 -10.14 4.54
C LEU A 172 -16.87 -9.85 5.62
N TRP A 173 -18.13 -9.67 5.23
CA TRP A 173 -19.24 -9.30 6.12
C TRP A 173 -20.03 -10.52 6.62
N GLU A 174 -19.85 -11.69 6.01
CA GLU A 174 -20.60 -12.91 6.34
C GLU A 174 -19.90 -13.78 7.42
N GLY A 175 -18.79 -13.30 7.99
CA GLY A 175 -18.03 -14.07 8.99
C GLY A 175 -17.38 -15.35 8.45
N LYS A 176 -17.24 -15.44 7.13
CA LYS A 176 -16.60 -16.55 6.41
C LYS A 176 -15.17 -16.19 6.01
N TYR A 177 -14.35 -17.20 5.77
CA TYR A 177 -13.02 -17.01 5.21
C TYR A 177 -13.12 -16.46 3.78
N ALA A 178 -12.51 -15.31 3.52
CA ALA A 178 -12.67 -14.57 2.26
C ALA A 178 -11.62 -14.93 1.19
N ASN A 179 -10.95 -16.09 1.34
CA ASN A 179 -9.88 -16.57 0.46
C ASN A 179 -8.77 -15.52 0.24
N CYS A 180 -8.42 -14.82 1.31
CA CYS A 180 -7.31 -13.87 1.32
C CYS A 180 -6.52 -13.97 2.62
N HIS A 181 -5.39 -13.26 2.67
CA HIS A 181 -4.48 -13.25 3.79
C HIS A 181 -3.87 -11.86 3.98
N ARG A 182 -3.93 -11.36 5.22
CA ARG A 182 -3.37 -10.05 5.60
C ARG A 182 -1.99 -10.17 6.26
N PHE A 183 -1.27 -11.26 6.03
CA PHE A 183 0.15 -11.44 6.38
C PHE A 183 0.53 -10.94 7.77
N ASP A 184 1.23 -9.80 7.87
CA ASP A 184 1.71 -9.20 9.11
C ASP A 184 0.57 -8.82 10.07
N HIS A 185 -0.54 -8.28 9.55
CA HIS A 185 -1.76 -8.01 10.34
C HIS A 185 -2.32 -9.30 10.94
N SER A 186 -2.37 -10.38 10.14
CA SER A 186 -2.88 -11.68 10.60
C SER A 186 -2.00 -12.25 11.70
N ALA A 187 -0.68 -12.27 11.51
CA ALA A 187 0.26 -12.76 12.51
C ALA A 187 0.17 -11.94 13.81
N LEU A 188 0.14 -10.61 13.70
CA LEU A 188 0.01 -9.73 14.87
C LEU A 188 -1.31 -9.97 15.62
N ALA A 189 -2.42 -10.12 14.91
CA ALA A 189 -3.73 -10.35 15.51
C ALA A 189 -3.82 -11.71 16.22
N LEU A 190 -3.17 -12.76 15.70
CA LEU A 190 -3.09 -14.04 16.39
C LEU A 190 -2.17 -13.95 17.62
N LEU A 191 -1.06 -13.22 17.54
CA LEU A 191 -0.15 -13.00 18.68
C LEU A 191 -0.79 -12.22 19.82
N THR A 192 -1.60 -11.21 19.51
CA THR A 192 -2.36 -10.48 20.52
C THR A 192 -3.41 -11.38 21.17
N LEU A 193 -4.07 -12.25 20.39
CA LEU A 193 -4.98 -13.27 20.92
C LEU A 193 -4.31 -14.31 21.83
N GLN A 194 -3.05 -14.69 21.56
CA GLN A 194 -2.27 -15.54 22.47
C GLN A 194 -1.98 -14.86 23.82
N CYS A 195 -2.10 -13.54 23.89
CA CYS A 195 -1.86 -12.78 25.10
C CYS A 195 -3.15 -12.37 25.83
N SER A 196 -4.20 -12.00 25.10
CA SER A 196 -5.55 -11.83 25.64
C SER A 196 -6.60 -12.28 24.63
N LEU A 197 -7.59 -13.06 25.07
CA LEU A 197 -8.60 -13.66 24.20
C LEU A 197 -9.61 -12.66 23.59
N ASP A 198 -9.56 -11.39 24.02
CA ASP A 198 -10.35 -10.29 23.47
C ASP A 198 -9.42 -9.24 22.83
N THR A 199 -9.52 -9.10 21.51
CA THR A 199 -8.75 -8.13 20.74
C THR A 199 -9.03 -6.68 21.12
N LYS A 200 -10.18 -6.38 21.74
CA LYS A 200 -10.50 -5.02 22.22
C LYS A 200 -9.51 -4.53 23.27
N ASP A 201 -8.84 -5.44 23.97
CA ASP A 201 -7.78 -5.12 24.92
C ASP A 201 -6.56 -4.45 24.27
N PHE A 202 -6.47 -4.45 22.94
CA PHE A 202 -5.38 -3.82 22.19
C PHE A 202 -5.83 -2.61 21.40
N PHE A 203 -7.12 -2.29 21.38
CA PHE A 203 -7.61 -1.12 20.65
C PHE A 203 -7.17 0.17 21.32
N GLN A 204 -6.68 1.11 20.50
CA GLN A 204 -6.50 2.51 20.86
C GLN A 204 -7.43 3.35 19.96
N PRO A 205 -8.35 4.14 20.55
CA PRO A 205 -9.12 5.11 19.79
C PRO A 205 -8.22 6.06 19.00
N SER A 206 -8.61 6.36 17.76
CA SER A 206 -7.80 7.10 16.80
C SER A 206 -8.10 8.61 16.83
N TYR A 207 -8.04 9.25 18.00
CA TYR A 207 -8.17 10.72 18.09
C TYR A 207 -6.93 11.42 17.51
N LEU A 208 -5.76 10.81 17.72
CA LEU A 208 -4.48 11.30 17.23
C LEU A 208 -4.24 11.07 15.73
N LEU A 209 -4.92 10.11 15.10
CA LEU A 209 -4.54 9.59 13.79
C LEU A 209 -5.74 9.38 12.86
N ASP A 210 -5.52 9.64 11.57
CA ASP A 210 -6.39 9.18 10.48
C ASP A 210 -5.56 8.48 9.40
N THR A 211 -6.23 7.70 8.55
CA THR A 211 -5.60 7.07 7.39
C THR A 211 -6.02 7.80 6.13
N LYS A 212 -5.07 8.48 5.47
CA LYS A 212 -5.28 8.93 4.10
C LYS A 212 -5.10 7.74 3.18
N ARG A 213 -6.21 7.14 2.75
CA ARG A 213 -6.16 6.39 1.48
C ARG A 213 -5.88 7.44 0.42
N ILE A 214 -4.75 7.30 -0.27
CA ILE A 214 -4.62 7.93 -1.58
C ILE A 214 -5.70 7.26 -2.41
N GLU A 215 -6.86 7.90 -2.51
CA GLU A 215 -7.81 7.60 -3.56
C GLU A 215 -7.08 7.92 -4.85
N TYR A 216 -6.46 6.90 -5.45
CA TYR A 216 -6.34 6.94 -6.90
C TYR A 216 -7.77 7.14 -7.39
N PRO A 217 -8.04 8.18 -8.21
CA PRO A 217 -9.37 8.38 -8.73
C PRO A 217 -9.86 7.03 -9.29
N PRO A 218 -11.07 6.58 -8.96
CA PRO A 218 -11.56 5.23 -9.25
C PRO A 218 -11.64 4.89 -10.76
N PHE A 219 -11.18 5.79 -11.62
CA PHE A 219 -11.25 5.73 -13.07
C PHE A 219 -9.93 5.37 -13.77
N ILE A 220 -8.81 5.16 -13.07
CA ILE A 220 -7.60 4.64 -13.73
C ILE A 220 -7.41 3.18 -13.37
N THR A 221 -8.35 2.34 -13.79
CA THR A 221 -8.09 0.91 -13.92
C THR A 221 -7.14 0.70 -15.11
N ARG A 222 -6.33 -0.36 -15.04
CA ARG A 222 -5.42 -0.77 -16.12
C ARG A 222 -6.14 -0.88 -17.47
N GLU A 223 -7.43 -1.18 -17.46
CA GLU A 223 -8.30 -1.22 -18.63
C GLU A 223 -8.51 0.16 -19.28
N MET A 224 -8.64 1.23 -18.50
CA MET A 224 -8.76 2.59 -19.06
C MET A 224 -7.47 3.04 -19.74
N VAL A 225 -6.29 2.64 -19.23
CA VAL A 225 -5.01 2.87 -19.91
C VAL A 225 -4.95 2.14 -21.25
N PHE A 226 -5.42 0.89 -21.31
CA PHE A 226 -5.54 0.15 -22.56
C PHE A 226 -6.50 0.80 -23.55
N ILE A 227 -7.68 1.25 -23.08
CA ILE A 227 -8.67 1.94 -23.92
C ILE A 227 -8.09 3.26 -24.46
N LEU A 228 -7.41 4.06 -23.62
CA LEU A 228 -6.78 5.31 -24.05
C LEU A 228 -5.69 5.06 -25.09
N LEU A 229 -4.86 4.02 -24.92
CA LEU A 229 -3.83 3.62 -25.88
C LEU A 229 -4.45 3.13 -27.20
N ILE A 230 -5.58 2.43 -27.17
CA ILE A 230 -6.32 2.04 -28.37
C ILE A 230 -6.81 3.28 -29.13
N PHE A 231 -7.43 4.25 -28.44
CA PHE A 231 -7.91 5.47 -29.09
C PHE A 231 -6.77 6.34 -29.66
N VAL A 232 -5.65 6.46 -28.94
CA VAL A 232 -4.45 7.13 -29.44
C VAL A 232 -3.87 6.39 -30.66
N GLY A 233 -3.85 5.05 -30.63
CA GLY A 233 -3.42 4.23 -31.77
C GLY A 233 -4.31 4.39 -32.99
N ILE A 234 -5.64 4.36 -32.81
CA ILE A 234 -6.62 4.57 -33.89
C ILE A 234 -6.49 5.99 -34.47
N TYR A 235 -6.36 7.01 -33.61
CA TYR A 235 -6.17 8.39 -34.06
C TYR A 235 -4.86 8.57 -34.82
N PHE A 236 -3.76 7.94 -34.37
CA PHE A 236 -2.49 7.98 -35.06
C PHE A 236 -2.56 7.26 -36.42
N MET A 237 -3.23 6.11 -36.48
CA MET A 237 -3.52 5.40 -37.74
C MET A 237 -4.39 6.23 -38.69
N TYR A 238 -5.40 6.93 -38.17
CA TYR A 238 -6.21 7.88 -38.94
C TYR A 238 -5.38 9.04 -39.48
N LEU A 239 -4.48 9.61 -38.69
CA LEU A 239 -3.57 10.66 -39.14
C LEU A 239 -2.59 10.16 -40.21
N LEU A 240 -2.04 8.94 -40.06
CA LEU A 240 -1.19 8.32 -41.08
C LEU A 240 -1.95 8.03 -42.37
N TYR A 241 -3.21 7.58 -42.26
CA TYR A 241 -4.09 7.35 -43.40
C TYR A 241 -4.46 8.67 -44.11
N SER A 242 -4.83 9.69 -43.34
CA SER A 242 -5.18 11.03 -43.83
C SER A 242 -3.99 11.73 -44.51
N LYS A 243 -2.77 11.60 -43.95
CA LYS A 243 -1.54 12.13 -44.57
C LYS A 243 -1.10 11.39 -45.84
N ARG A 244 -1.63 10.19 -46.12
CA ARG A 244 -1.34 9.45 -47.38
C ARG A 244 -2.21 9.88 -48.57
N ASN A 245 -3.23 10.70 -48.37
CA ASN A 245 -4.10 11.19 -49.45
C ASN A 245 -3.80 12.61 -49.92
N VAL A 246 -2.61 13.15 -49.65
CA VAL A 246 -2.08 14.29 -50.41
C VAL A 246 -1.28 13.73 -51.58
N SER A 247 -1.92 13.63 -52.74
CA SER A 247 -1.30 13.25 -54.02
C SER A 247 -0.37 14.37 -54.52
N PRO A 248 0.93 14.12 -54.71
CA PRO A 248 1.80 14.98 -55.50
C PRO A 248 1.85 14.43 -56.93
N PHE A 249 1.11 15.05 -57.84
CA PHE A 249 1.36 14.90 -59.28
C PHE A 249 1.27 16.26 -59.95
N GLU A 250 2.42 16.92 -60.00
CA GLU A 250 2.77 17.89 -61.04
C GLU A 250 3.27 17.13 -62.29
N PHE A 251 2.98 17.72 -63.45
CA PHE A 251 3.84 17.82 -64.65
C PHE A 251 4.32 16.55 -65.39
N ILE A 252 3.82 16.34 -66.62
CA ILE A 252 4.52 16.58 -67.93
C ILE A 252 3.63 16.09 -69.11
N GLU A 253 3.41 17.01 -70.06
CA GLU A 253 3.29 16.95 -71.55
C GLU A 253 2.66 15.72 -72.26
N SER A 254 1.93 15.79 -73.40
CA SER A 254 2.05 16.66 -74.58
C SER A 254 0.85 16.49 -75.55
N SER A 255 0.55 17.59 -76.27
CA SER A 255 0.22 17.66 -77.72
C SER A 255 -1.21 17.42 -78.28
N LYS A 256 -1.55 18.35 -79.20
CA LYS A 256 -2.64 18.43 -80.21
C LYS A 256 -3.98 18.95 -79.69
N GLY A 257 -4.58 20.06 -80.16
CA GLY A 257 -4.38 20.95 -81.31
C GLY A 257 -5.63 21.87 -81.42
N PRO A 258 -5.67 22.91 -82.28
CA PRO A 258 -6.38 24.16 -81.98
C PRO A 258 -7.63 24.47 -82.82
N SER A 259 -8.56 25.27 -82.27
CA SER A 259 -9.45 26.18 -83.02
C SER A 259 -10.07 27.20 -82.02
N LYS A 260 -9.66 28.48 -82.05
CA LYS A 260 -10.08 29.63 -82.88
C LYS A 260 -11.31 30.41 -82.35
N SER A 261 -11.08 31.73 -82.24
CA SER A 261 -12.01 32.89 -82.22
C SER A 261 -12.92 33.04 -80.99
N SER A 262 -13.14 34.22 -80.37
CA SER A 262 -13.02 35.62 -80.83
C SER A 262 -12.89 36.60 -79.64
N THR A 263 -12.05 37.63 -79.85
CA THR A 263 -11.87 38.94 -79.18
C THR A 263 -13.12 39.86 -79.15
N PRO A 264 -13.10 41.11 -78.61
CA PRO A 264 -12.12 41.85 -77.76
C PRO A 264 -12.77 42.47 -76.47
N ARG A 265 -12.05 42.83 -75.37
CA ARG A 265 -11.16 44.00 -75.11
C ARG A 265 -11.83 45.36 -75.43
N GLY A 266 -11.87 46.42 -74.61
CA GLY A 266 -11.29 46.82 -73.31
C GLY A 266 -12.10 48.07 -72.83
N VAL A 267 -11.66 49.06 -72.04
CA VAL A 267 -10.35 49.61 -71.62
C VAL A 267 -10.65 50.57 -70.40
N PRO A 268 -9.70 50.86 -69.50
CA PRO A 268 -9.82 51.74 -68.30
C PRO A 268 -9.46 53.21 -68.63
N PRO A 269 -9.26 54.18 -67.70
CA PRO A 269 -9.39 54.25 -66.23
C PRO A 269 -10.66 54.93 -65.72
#